data_AF-A0A410DU16-F1
#
_entry.id   AF-A0A410DU16-F1
#
_cell.length_a   1.000
_cell.length_b   1.000
_cell.length_c   1.000
_cell.angle_alpha   90.00
_cell.angle_beta   90.00
_cell.angle_gamma   90.00
#
_symmetry.space_group_name_H-M   'P 1'
#
loop_
_entity.id
_entity.type
_entity.pdbx_description
1 polymer ?
#
loop_
_entity_poly.entity_id
_entity_poly.type
_entity_poly.pdbx_seq_one_letter_code
_entity_poly.pdbx_strand_id
1 'polypeptide(L)'
;MIFYFLQIYIFHDQRDTAFYLLQDLAFVPLQVIIVTILIDQIVKYKEQQDNFKKISVVIGAFFTETGVNAIRNLSVFNLNFHEISKNLSVGDSWTDKDYNNAVKEFRESNIIIDSKASDLKLLKKFIFSNRQNILTMFENKTLLEHNNFTDMLWSLYHIYDELNFRDNLYELEEEDFMHLSIDIKRCYQLMVVEWLNYMSHLKKEYPFLYSLAVRKNPFSNKALAENKLL
;
A
#
# COMPACT_ATOMS: atom_id res chain seq x y z
N MET A 1 37.88 -29.60 -18.27
CA MET A 1 38.61 -30.86 -18.52
C MET A 1 39.17 -30.98 -19.93
N ILE A 2 38.35 -30.82 -20.99
CA ILE A 2 38.80 -30.90 -22.41
C ILE A 2 39.94 -29.91 -22.72
N PHE A 3 39.87 -28.69 -22.18
CA PHE A 3 40.92 -27.68 -22.34
C PHE A 3 42.26 -28.07 -21.70
N TYR A 4 42.27 -28.71 -20.53
CA TYR A 4 43.50 -29.19 -19.89
C TYR A 4 44.13 -30.37 -20.65
N PHE A 5 43.31 -31.27 -21.22
CA PHE A 5 43.81 -32.33 -22.10
C PHE A 5 44.47 -31.75 -23.36
N LEU A 6 43.87 -30.71 -23.94
CA LEU A 6 44.43 -30.00 -25.08
C LEU A 6 45.75 -29.28 -24.71
N GLN A 7 45.82 -28.68 -23.52
CA GLN A 7 47.02 -28.03 -23.00
C GLN A 7 48.17 -29.02 -22.78
N ILE A 8 47.90 -30.19 -22.20
CA ILE A 8 48.91 -31.26 -22.03
C ILE A 8 49.40 -31.77 -23.38
N TYR A 9 48.50 -31.92 -24.35
CA TYR A 9 48.84 -32.38 -25.69
C TYR A 9 49.70 -31.38 -26.49
N ILE A 10 49.49 -30.07 -26.29
CA ILE A 10 50.24 -29.02 -27.02
C ILE A 10 51.56 -28.69 -26.31
N PHE A 11 51.53 -28.47 -24.99
CA PHE A 11 52.67 -27.94 -24.24
C PHE A 11 53.51 -29.02 -23.53
N HIS A 12 53.02 -30.27 -23.47
CA HIS A 12 53.71 -31.43 -22.88
C HIS A 12 54.14 -31.27 -21.40
N ASP A 13 53.74 -30.20 -20.71
CA ASP A 13 54.05 -29.99 -19.30
C ASP A 13 52.90 -30.48 -18.40
N GLN A 14 53.06 -31.72 -17.94
CA GLN A 14 52.07 -32.40 -17.10
C GLN A 14 52.05 -31.88 -15.67
N ARG A 15 53.16 -31.35 -15.15
CA ARG A 15 53.26 -30.92 -13.74
C ARG A 15 52.59 -29.57 -13.54
N ASP A 16 52.87 -28.62 -14.43
CA ASP A 16 52.28 -27.29 -14.36
C ASP A 16 50.77 -27.36 -14.61
N THR A 17 50.35 -28.19 -15.57
CA THR A 17 48.91 -28.39 -15.83
C THR A 17 48.19 -29.05 -14.64
N ALA A 18 48.83 -30.01 -13.95
CA ALA A 18 48.26 -30.61 -12.74
C ALA A 18 48.19 -29.63 -11.57
N PHE A 19 49.19 -28.76 -11.41
CA PHE A 19 49.19 -27.70 -10.40
C PHE A 19 48.06 -26.70 -10.64
N TYR A 20 47.86 -26.25 -11.88
CA TYR A 20 46.74 -25.36 -12.23
C TYR A 20 45.39 -26.04 -12.02
N LEU A 21 45.24 -27.31 -12.36
CA LEU A 21 44.00 -28.05 -12.13
C LEU A 21 43.67 -28.16 -10.63
N LEU A 22 44.66 -28.43 -9.78
CA LEU A 22 44.47 -28.47 -8.32
C LEU A 22 44.13 -27.09 -7.76
N GLN A 23 44.78 -26.03 -8.26
CA GLN A 23 44.48 -24.66 -7.88
C GLN A 23 43.03 -24.29 -8.25
N ASP A 24 42.61 -24.57 -9.49
CA ASP A 24 41.24 -24.30 -9.93
C ASP A 24 40.22 -25.10 -9.12
N LEU A 25 40.49 -26.38 -8.84
CA LEU A 25 39.65 -27.22 -7.99
C LEU A 25 39.53 -26.66 -6.56
N ALA A 26 40.59 -26.07 -6.01
CA ALA A 26 40.56 -25.41 -4.72
C ALA A 26 39.71 -24.13 -4.71
N PHE A 27 39.56 -23.45 -5.86
CA PHE A 27 38.70 -22.27 -6.01
C PHE A 27 37.23 -22.60 -6.31
N VAL A 28 36.90 -23.81 -6.80
CA VAL A 28 35.52 -24.22 -7.10
C VAL A 28 34.55 -24.01 -5.93
N PRO A 29 34.86 -24.40 -4.67
CA PRO A 29 33.95 -24.19 -3.55
C PRO A 29 33.59 -22.70 -3.34
N LEU A 30 34.57 -21.81 -3.48
CA LEU A 30 34.36 -20.36 -3.37
C LEU A 30 33.46 -19.86 -4.51
N GLN A 31 33.72 -20.30 -5.74
CA GLN A 31 32.91 -19.94 -6.90
C GLN A 31 31.46 -20.39 -6.74
N VAL A 32 31.23 -21.63 -6.29
CA VAL A 32 29.88 -22.16 -6.05
C VAL A 32 29.15 -21.34 -5.00
N ILE A 33 29.81 -20.96 -3.90
CA ILE A 33 29.21 -20.08 -2.87
C ILE A 33 28.79 -18.73 -3.47
N ILE A 34 29.69 -18.08 -4.22
CA ILE A 34 29.41 -16.78 -4.84
C ILE A 34 28.23 -16.88 -5.81
N VAL A 35 28.26 -17.85 -6.72
CA VAL A 35 27.19 -18.07 -7.69
C VAL A 35 25.86 -18.37 -6.99
N THR A 36 25.88 -19.18 -5.93
CA THR A 36 24.67 -19.50 -5.16
C THR A 36 24.07 -18.26 -4.50
N ILE A 37 24.89 -17.43 -3.83
CA ILE A 37 24.42 -16.17 -3.23
C ILE A 37 23.85 -15.22 -4.28
N LEU A 38 24.50 -15.10 -5.45
CA LEU A 38 24.02 -14.27 -6.54
C LEU A 38 22.68 -14.77 -7.10
N ILE A 39 22.55 -16.08 -7.33
CA ILE A 39 21.28 -16.68 -7.78
C ILE A 39 20.19 -16.45 -6.74
N ASP A 40 20.46 -16.69 -5.46
CA ASP A 40 19.49 -16.47 -4.38
C ASP A 40 19.02 -15.01 -4.33
N GLN A 41 19.91 -14.04 -4.51
CA GLN A 41 19.53 -12.63 -4.56
C GLN A 41 18.64 -12.30 -5.77
N ILE A 42 18.96 -12.84 -6.94
CA ILE A 42 18.16 -12.64 -8.16
C ILE A 42 16.77 -13.27 -7.99
N VAL A 43 16.70 -14.49 -7.44
CA VAL A 43 15.44 -15.19 -7.16
C VAL A 43 14.60 -14.38 -6.17
N LYS A 44 15.18 -13.97 -5.04
CA LYS A 44 14.49 -13.14 -4.03
C LYS A 44 13.97 -11.83 -4.61
N TYR A 45 14.77 -11.16 -5.44
CA TYR A 45 14.35 -9.92 -6.08
C TYR A 45 13.14 -10.13 -6.99
N LYS A 46 13.13 -11.22 -7.77
CA LYS A 46 11.99 -11.56 -8.63
C LYS A 46 10.75 -11.94 -7.83
N GLU A 47 10.91 -12.74 -6.77
CA GLU A 47 9.80 -13.07 -5.85
C GLU A 47 9.20 -11.84 -5.20
N GLN A 48 10.02 -10.87 -4.77
CA GLN A 48 9.54 -9.59 -4.24
C GLN A 48 8.71 -8.81 -5.26
N GLN A 49 9.14 -8.74 -6.52
CA GLN A 49 8.37 -8.08 -7.57
C GLN A 49 7.02 -8.78 -7.85
N ASP A 50 7.03 -10.10 -7.91
CA ASP A 50 5.81 -10.88 -8.15
C ASP A 50 4.82 -10.76 -6.99
N ASN A 51 5.32 -10.76 -5.75
CA ASN A 51 4.52 -10.50 -4.56
C ASN A 51 3.92 -9.09 -4.61
N PHE A 52 4.72 -8.06 -4.89
CA PHE A 52 4.25 -6.69 -4.99
C PHE A 52 3.10 -6.54 -6.00
N LYS A 53 3.21 -7.17 -7.18
CA LYS A 53 2.12 -7.19 -8.18
C LYS A 53 0.85 -7.83 -7.63
N LYS A 54 0.96 -8.98 -6.95
CA LYS A 54 -0.20 -9.67 -6.35
C LYS A 54 -0.87 -8.80 -5.30
N ILE A 55 -0.10 -8.19 -4.40
CA ILE A 55 -0.62 -7.28 -3.37
C ILE A 55 -1.34 -6.09 -4.02
N SER A 56 -0.75 -5.46 -5.03
CA SER A 56 -1.35 -4.32 -5.71
C SER A 56 -2.72 -4.63 -6.33
N VAL A 57 -2.93 -5.85 -6.83
CA VAL A 57 -4.24 -6.30 -7.31
C VAL A 57 -5.26 -6.33 -6.17
N VAL A 58 -4.87 -6.85 -5.02
CA VAL A 58 -5.76 -6.94 -3.84
C VAL A 58 -6.07 -5.56 -3.27
N ILE A 59 -5.07 -4.68 -3.15
CA ILE A 59 -5.25 -3.27 -2.77
C ILE A 59 -6.20 -2.58 -3.76
N GLY A 60 -6.06 -2.85 -5.06
CA GLY A 60 -6.93 -2.29 -6.08
C GLY A 60 -8.38 -2.77 -5.99
N ALA A 61 -8.60 -4.05 -5.68
CA ALA A 61 -9.93 -4.59 -5.40
C ALA A 61 -10.56 -3.89 -4.18
N PHE A 62 -9.81 -3.75 -3.09
CA PHE A 62 -10.26 -3.03 -1.89
C PHE A 62 -10.68 -1.59 -2.20
N PHE A 63 -9.85 -0.80 -2.89
CA PHE A 63 -10.19 0.59 -3.20
C PHE A 63 -11.37 0.72 -4.16
N THR A 64 -11.54 -0.23 -5.07
CA THR A 64 -12.66 -0.24 -6.02
C THR A 64 -13.99 -0.52 -5.34
N GLU A 65 -14.01 -1.43 -4.36
CA GLU A 65 -15.23 -1.88 -3.69
C GLU A 65 -15.58 -1.04 -2.46
N THR A 66 -14.61 -0.79 -1.59
CA THR A 66 -14.83 -0.21 -0.25
C THR A 66 -14.03 1.07 -0.04
N GLY A 67 -12.74 1.07 -0.40
CA GLY A 67 -11.79 2.09 0.07
C GLY A 67 -12.12 3.52 -0.36
N VAL A 68 -12.52 3.75 -1.61
CA VAL A 68 -12.91 5.10 -2.07
C VAL A 68 -14.14 5.62 -1.33
N ASN A 69 -15.14 4.76 -1.09
CA ASN A 69 -16.33 5.15 -0.35
C ASN A 69 -16.03 5.33 1.15
N ALA A 70 -15.11 4.56 1.71
CA ALA A 70 -14.64 4.74 3.08
C ALA A 70 -13.98 6.11 3.24
N ILE A 71 -13.12 6.53 2.31
CA ILE A 71 -12.53 7.89 2.31
C ILE A 71 -13.63 8.95 2.30
N ARG A 72 -14.66 8.81 1.46
CA ARG A 72 -15.79 9.77 1.44
C ARG A 72 -16.52 9.83 2.78
N ASN A 73 -16.90 8.68 3.33
CA ASN A 73 -17.62 8.61 4.62
C ASN A 73 -16.77 9.06 5.81
N LEU A 74 -15.44 9.01 5.73
CA LEU A 74 -14.54 9.59 6.74
C LEU A 74 -14.34 11.11 6.51
N SER A 75 -14.36 11.56 5.25
CA SER A 75 -14.10 12.95 4.90
C SER A 75 -15.18 13.94 5.37
N VAL A 76 -16.41 13.48 5.59
CA VAL A 76 -17.50 14.34 6.09
C VAL A 76 -17.25 14.85 7.52
N PHE A 77 -16.38 14.17 8.27
CA PHE A 77 -15.95 14.60 9.61
C PHE A 77 -14.80 15.61 9.57
N ASN A 78 -14.26 15.91 8.38
CA ASN A 78 -13.12 16.82 8.21
C ASN A 78 -13.58 18.27 8.04
N LEU A 79 -13.37 19.08 9.07
CA LEU A 79 -13.78 20.49 9.11
C LEU A 79 -13.02 21.36 8.10
N ASN A 80 -11.79 21.00 7.76
CA ASN A 80 -11.00 21.70 6.74
C ASN A 80 -10.83 20.90 5.44
N PHE A 81 -11.80 20.03 5.11
CA PHE A 81 -11.79 19.20 3.90
C PHE A 81 -11.47 19.99 2.62
N HIS A 82 -12.10 21.15 2.43
CA HIS A 82 -11.93 21.96 1.22
C HIS A 82 -10.51 22.53 1.06
N GLU A 83 -9.79 22.78 2.15
CA GLU A 83 -8.39 23.20 2.09
C GLU A 83 -7.51 22.01 1.68
N ILE A 84 -7.70 20.88 2.34
CA ILE A 84 -6.95 19.65 2.13
C ILE A 84 -7.17 19.07 0.72
N SER A 85 -8.40 19.12 0.19
CA SER A 85 -8.75 18.51 -1.10
C SER A 85 -8.08 19.19 -2.30
N LYS A 86 -7.67 20.47 -2.18
CA LYS A 86 -7.02 21.21 -3.27
C LYS A 86 -5.74 20.54 -3.75
N ASN A 87 -4.96 20.00 -2.83
CA ASN A 87 -3.68 19.35 -3.13
C ASN A 87 -3.85 17.86 -3.48
N LEU A 88 -5.08 17.35 -3.47
CA LEU A 88 -5.42 15.93 -3.72
C LEU A 88 -6.19 15.73 -5.04
N SER A 89 -6.20 16.73 -5.91
CA SER A 89 -6.82 16.68 -7.24
C SER A 89 -5.98 15.85 -8.22
N VAL A 90 -5.90 14.54 -7.97
CA VAL A 90 -5.25 13.56 -8.85
C VAL A 90 -5.84 13.62 -10.24
N GLY A 91 -4.98 13.75 -11.25
CA GLY A 91 -5.35 13.80 -12.66
C GLY A 91 -4.28 13.25 -13.59
N ASP A 92 -4.61 13.18 -14.89
CA ASP A 92 -3.79 12.51 -15.91
C ASP A 92 -2.39 13.12 -16.08
N SER A 93 -2.16 14.37 -15.67
CA SER A 93 -0.86 15.03 -15.72
C SER A 93 0.09 14.66 -14.58
N TRP A 94 -0.38 13.99 -13.52
CA TRP A 94 0.43 13.74 -12.31
C TRP A 94 1.59 12.79 -12.56
N THR A 95 2.78 13.19 -12.20
CA THR A 95 3.99 12.37 -12.19
C THR A 95 4.20 11.70 -10.82
N ASP A 96 5.14 10.77 -10.73
CA ASP A 96 5.54 10.17 -9.45
C ASP A 96 5.97 11.21 -8.41
N LYS A 97 6.61 12.30 -8.88
CA LYS A 97 7.03 13.40 -8.03
C LYS A 97 5.81 14.13 -7.43
N ASP A 98 4.75 14.29 -8.21
CA ASP A 98 3.53 14.94 -7.75
C ASP A 98 2.82 14.08 -6.68
N TYR A 99 2.77 12.76 -6.86
CA TYR A 99 2.26 11.85 -5.83
C TYR A 99 3.08 11.92 -4.54
N ASN A 100 4.41 11.87 -4.65
CA ASN A 100 5.29 11.94 -3.48
C ASN A 100 5.15 13.27 -2.73
N ASN A 101 5.04 14.38 -3.46
CA ASN A 101 4.78 15.69 -2.89
C ASN A 101 3.41 15.74 -2.20
N ALA A 102 2.36 15.26 -2.85
CA ALA A 102 1.02 15.21 -2.28
C ALA A 102 0.95 14.37 -0.99
N VAL A 103 1.61 13.20 -0.97
CA VAL A 103 1.70 12.37 0.25
C VAL A 103 2.43 13.12 1.36
N LYS A 104 3.54 13.79 1.05
CA LYS A 104 4.32 14.55 2.02
C LYS A 104 3.51 15.71 2.59
N GLU A 105 2.96 16.57 1.73
CA GLU A 105 2.14 17.71 2.12
C GLU A 105 0.92 17.27 2.93
N PHE A 106 0.26 16.20 2.53
CA PHE A 106 -0.89 15.66 3.24
C PHE A 106 -0.53 15.14 4.64
N ARG A 107 0.61 14.47 4.81
CA ARG A 107 1.09 14.03 6.13
C ARG A 107 1.44 15.18 7.06
N GLU A 108 1.97 16.27 6.50
CA GLU A 108 2.33 17.49 7.24
C GLU A 108 1.11 18.41 7.48
N SER A 109 0.01 18.18 6.77
CA SER A 109 -1.19 19.01 6.87
C SER A 109 -1.89 18.88 8.23
N ASN A 110 -2.37 20.01 8.74
CA ASN A 110 -3.16 20.03 9.97
C ASN A 110 -4.61 19.63 9.68
N ILE A 111 -4.87 18.33 9.63
CA ILE A 111 -6.24 17.81 9.43
C ILE A 111 -7.03 17.95 10.72
N ILE A 112 -8.19 18.59 10.63
CA ILE A 112 -9.10 18.84 11.75
C ILE A 112 -10.32 17.93 11.57
N ILE A 113 -10.39 16.86 12.35
CA ILE A 113 -11.54 15.96 12.41
C ILE A 113 -12.35 16.27 13.66
N ASP A 114 -13.67 16.32 13.49
CA ASP A 114 -14.65 16.37 14.59
C ASP A 114 -15.70 15.28 14.36
N SER A 115 -15.76 14.30 15.27
CA SER A 115 -16.72 13.20 15.24
C SER A 115 -18.18 13.66 15.36
N LYS A 116 -18.42 14.88 15.84
CA LYS A 116 -19.75 15.51 15.92
C LYS A 116 -20.18 16.21 14.64
N ALA A 117 -19.27 16.39 13.67
CA ALA A 117 -19.55 17.12 12.43
C ALA A 117 -20.52 16.37 11.50
N SER A 118 -20.72 15.06 11.69
CA SER A 118 -21.63 14.25 10.89
C SER A 118 -22.21 13.06 11.67
N ASP A 119 -23.08 12.26 11.05
CA ASP A 119 -23.77 11.15 11.72
C ASP A 119 -22.89 9.90 11.82
N LEU A 120 -22.41 9.61 13.04
CA LEU A 120 -21.66 8.40 13.36
C LEU A 120 -22.44 7.10 13.07
N LYS A 121 -23.79 7.12 13.05
CA LYS A 121 -24.59 5.95 12.68
C LYS A 121 -24.48 5.63 11.19
N LEU A 122 -24.36 6.64 10.33
CA LEU A 122 -24.13 6.42 8.90
C LEU A 122 -22.76 5.78 8.68
N LEU A 123 -21.73 6.27 9.38
CA LEU A 123 -20.40 5.66 9.36
C LEU A 123 -20.43 4.22 9.86
N LYS A 124 -21.08 3.95 11.02
CA LYS A 124 -21.26 2.60 11.57
C LYS A 124 -21.95 1.67 10.56
N LYS A 125 -23.05 2.12 9.94
CA LYS A 125 -23.80 1.34 8.94
C LYS A 125 -22.93 1.03 7.71
N PHE A 126 -22.19 2.02 7.22
CA PHE A 126 -21.28 1.85 6.09
C PHE A 126 -20.21 0.79 6.40
N ILE A 127 -19.51 0.93 7.53
CA ILE A 127 -18.43 -0.01 7.87
C ILE A 127 -18.99 -1.40 8.16
N PHE A 128 -20.11 -1.51 8.89
CA PHE A 128 -20.77 -2.79 9.14
C PHE A 128 -21.19 -3.52 7.86
N SER A 129 -21.68 -2.77 6.86
CA SER A 129 -22.05 -3.34 5.54
C SER A 129 -20.85 -3.83 4.73
N ASN A 130 -19.65 -3.29 4.99
CA ASN A 130 -18.40 -3.68 4.34
C ASN A 130 -17.51 -4.57 5.23
N ARG A 131 -17.96 -4.97 6.43
CA ARG A 131 -17.13 -5.71 7.40
C ARG A 131 -16.54 -6.99 6.81
N GLN A 132 -17.33 -7.71 6.01
CA GLN A 132 -16.88 -8.97 5.42
C GLN A 132 -15.75 -8.71 4.42
N ASN A 133 -15.85 -7.65 3.61
CA ASN A 133 -14.79 -7.27 2.68
C ASN A 133 -13.50 -6.94 3.43
N ILE A 134 -13.58 -6.22 4.56
CA ILE A 134 -12.42 -5.89 5.41
C ILE A 134 -11.81 -7.17 6.00
N LEU A 135 -12.63 -8.07 6.55
CA LEU A 135 -12.17 -9.34 7.13
C LEU A 135 -11.49 -10.24 6.10
N THR A 136 -12.06 -10.35 4.90
CA THR A 136 -11.46 -11.12 3.80
C THR A 136 -10.07 -10.59 3.42
N MET A 137 -9.79 -9.29 3.59
CA MET A 137 -8.44 -8.76 3.32
C MET A 137 -7.41 -9.26 4.34
N PHE A 138 -7.80 -9.46 5.61
CA PHE A 138 -6.91 -10.03 6.64
C PHE A 138 -6.58 -11.50 6.42
N GLU A 139 -7.40 -12.24 5.67
CA GLU A 139 -7.12 -13.64 5.31
C GLU A 139 -5.96 -13.77 4.31
N ASN A 140 -5.62 -12.69 3.60
CA ASN A 140 -4.54 -12.68 2.63
C ASN A 140 -3.17 -12.53 3.32
N LYS A 141 -2.45 -13.65 3.46
CA LYS A 141 -1.11 -13.68 4.08
C LYS A 141 -0.11 -12.72 3.43
N THR A 142 -0.19 -12.52 2.11
CA THR A 142 0.73 -11.62 1.40
C THR A 142 0.47 -10.16 1.73
N LEU A 143 -0.77 -9.79 2.10
CA LEU A 143 -1.08 -8.44 2.59
C LEU A 143 -0.54 -8.18 4.00
N LEU A 144 -0.53 -9.19 4.88
CA LEU A 144 -0.07 -9.03 6.27
C LEU A 144 1.43 -8.67 6.38
N GLU A 145 2.21 -8.97 5.35
CA GLU A 145 3.62 -8.55 5.24
C GLU A 145 3.78 -7.07 4.85
N HIS A 146 2.71 -6.42 4.36
CA HIS A 146 2.66 -4.99 4.08
C HIS A 146 2.14 -4.20 5.27
N ASN A 147 3.08 -3.66 6.05
CA ASN A 147 2.78 -2.93 7.29
C ASN A 147 1.77 -1.78 7.06
N ASN A 148 1.98 -0.91 6.08
CA ASN A 148 1.13 0.28 5.94
C ASN A 148 -0.33 -0.04 5.58
N PHE A 149 -0.57 -0.96 4.63
CA PHE A 149 -1.93 -1.32 4.23
C PHE A 149 -2.64 -2.11 5.33
N THR A 150 -1.91 -2.99 6.02
CA THR A 150 -2.43 -3.72 7.17
C THR A 150 -2.78 -2.77 8.32
N ASP A 151 -1.94 -1.78 8.62
CA ASP A 151 -2.21 -0.73 9.61
C ASP A 151 -3.44 0.11 9.22
N MET A 152 -3.58 0.44 7.93
CA MET A 152 -4.76 1.11 7.40
C MET A 152 -6.03 0.28 7.62
N LEU A 153 -6.01 -1.01 7.27
CA LEU A 153 -7.14 -1.92 7.51
C LEU A 153 -7.48 -2.04 9.00
N TRP A 154 -6.47 -2.17 9.86
CA TRP A 154 -6.65 -2.19 11.31
C TRP A 154 -7.30 -0.92 11.82
N SER A 155 -6.87 0.25 11.34
CA SER A 155 -7.49 1.52 11.75
C SER A 155 -8.97 1.61 11.37
N LEU A 156 -9.34 1.10 10.18
CA LEU A 156 -10.73 1.07 9.73
C LEU A 156 -11.57 0.05 10.53
N TYR A 157 -10.99 -1.10 10.83
CA TYR A 157 -11.62 -2.12 11.66
C TYR A 157 -11.75 -1.67 13.12
N HIS A 158 -10.79 -0.90 13.63
CA HIS A 158 -10.86 -0.34 14.98
C HIS A 158 -12.05 0.61 15.15
N ILE A 159 -12.28 1.49 14.17
CA ILE A 159 -13.48 2.35 14.15
C ILE A 159 -14.75 1.49 14.16
N TYR A 160 -14.76 0.37 13.43
CA TYR A 160 -15.89 -0.55 13.47
C TYR A 160 -16.13 -1.11 14.87
N ASP A 161 -15.12 -1.69 15.51
CA ASP A 161 -15.22 -2.28 16.84
C ASP A 161 -15.70 -1.25 17.86
N GLU A 162 -15.09 -0.07 17.80
CA GLU A 162 -15.36 1.03 18.70
C GLU A 162 -16.78 1.61 18.52
N LEU A 163 -17.28 1.73 17.29
CA LEU A 163 -18.68 2.12 17.03
C LEU A 163 -19.67 1.00 17.36
N ASN A 164 -19.25 -0.27 17.24
CA ASN A 164 -20.11 -1.42 17.48
C ASN A 164 -20.30 -1.72 18.97
N PHE A 165 -19.27 -1.47 19.79
CA PHE A 165 -19.33 -1.61 21.25
C PHE A 165 -20.31 -0.64 21.91
N ARG A 166 -20.62 0.47 21.25
CA ARG A 166 -21.51 1.51 21.80
C ARG A 166 -22.98 1.30 21.40
N ASP A 167 -23.84 1.25 22.40
CA ASP A 167 -25.30 1.09 22.25
C ASP A 167 -25.98 2.37 21.75
N ASN A 168 -25.57 3.54 22.26
CA ASN A 168 -26.07 4.85 21.85
C ASN A 168 -24.92 5.75 21.38
N LEU A 169 -24.99 6.22 20.14
CA LEU A 169 -23.99 7.12 19.53
C LEU A 169 -24.39 8.61 19.63
N TYR A 170 -25.57 8.93 20.18
CA TYR A 170 -26.04 10.31 20.34
C TYR A 170 -25.81 10.88 21.75
N GLU A 171 -25.55 10.02 22.73
CA GLU A 171 -25.36 10.39 24.14
C GLU A 171 -24.01 9.88 24.62
N LEU A 172 -22.94 10.25 23.91
CA LEU A 172 -21.57 9.95 24.32
C LEU A 172 -21.03 11.05 25.23
N GLU A 173 -20.13 10.68 26.13
CA GLU A 173 -19.38 11.66 26.91
C GLU A 173 -18.44 12.46 25.99
N GLU A 174 -18.05 13.66 26.40
CA GLU A 174 -17.15 14.51 25.61
C GLU A 174 -15.80 13.84 25.33
N GLU A 175 -15.29 13.05 26.28
CA GLU A 175 -14.06 12.28 26.13
C GLU A 175 -14.18 11.22 25.02
N ASP A 176 -15.30 10.50 24.95
CA ASP A 176 -15.59 9.53 23.89
C ASP A 176 -15.64 10.18 22.49
N PHE A 177 -16.26 11.36 22.36
CA PHE A 177 -16.27 12.08 21.10
C PHE A 177 -14.86 12.52 20.67
N MET A 178 -14.02 12.94 21.62
CA MET A 178 -12.63 13.28 21.35
C MET A 178 -11.82 12.07 20.91
N HIS A 179 -11.97 10.92 21.57
CA HIS A 179 -11.33 9.67 21.16
C HIS A 179 -11.73 9.26 19.74
N LEU A 180 -13.02 9.23 19.44
CA LEU A 180 -13.52 8.93 18.09
C LEU A 180 -12.97 9.90 17.04
N SER A 181 -12.82 11.18 17.37
CA SER A 181 -12.24 12.16 16.44
C SER A 181 -10.78 11.83 16.11
N ILE A 182 -10.01 11.38 17.10
CA ILE A 182 -8.61 10.96 16.92
C ILE A 182 -8.55 9.68 16.07
N ASP A 183 -9.43 8.71 16.32
CA ASP A 183 -9.45 7.44 15.59
C ASP A 183 -9.91 7.60 14.14
N ILE A 184 -10.94 8.41 13.89
CA ILE A 184 -11.38 8.80 12.55
C ILE A 184 -10.25 9.54 11.82
N LYS A 185 -9.56 10.47 12.49
CA LYS A 185 -8.41 11.18 11.91
C LYS A 185 -7.30 10.24 11.49
N ARG A 186 -6.89 9.32 12.37
CA ARG A 186 -5.85 8.33 12.11
C ARG A 186 -6.22 7.46 10.90
N CYS A 187 -7.44 6.91 10.88
CA CYS A 187 -7.89 6.08 9.78
C CYS A 187 -7.97 6.86 8.46
N TYR A 188 -8.57 8.05 8.48
CA TYR A 188 -8.65 8.91 7.31
C TYR A 188 -7.26 9.22 6.73
N GLN A 189 -6.29 9.55 7.58
CA GLN A 189 -4.92 9.83 7.14
C GLN A 189 -4.27 8.62 6.45
N LEU A 190 -4.35 7.44 7.07
CA LEU A 190 -3.80 6.21 6.51
C LEU A 190 -4.48 5.84 5.19
N MET A 191 -5.81 5.93 5.12
CA MET A 191 -6.60 5.61 3.94
C MET A 191 -6.24 6.50 2.75
N VAL A 192 -6.08 7.81 2.96
CA VAL A 192 -5.74 8.75 1.87
C VAL A 192 -4.31 8.55 1.39
N VAL A 193 -3.36 8.33 2.30
CA VAL A 193 -1.96 8.05 1.95
C VAL A 193 -1.84 6.77 1.12
N GLU A 194 -2.48 5.68 1.57
CA GLU A 194 -2.47 4.41 0.84
C GLU A 194 -3.21 4.52 -0.50
N TRP A 195 -4.27 5.32 -0.57
CA TRP A 195 -4.94 5.60 -1.83
C TRP A 195 -4.03 6.35 -2.82
N LEU A 196 -3.27 7.35 -2.38
CA LEU A 196 -2.31 8.06 -3.24
C LEU A 196 -1.20 7.13 -3.75
N ASN A 197 -0.66 6.27 -2.87
CA ASN A 197 0.34 5.26 -3.25
C ASN A 197 -0.24 4.28 -4.28
N TYR A 198 -1.47 3.81 -4.04
CA TYR A 198 -2.20 2.96 -4.97
C TYR A 198 -2.41 3.64 -6.33
N MET A 199 -2.85 4.90 -6.36
CA MET A 199 -3.07 5.65 -7.62
C MET A 199 -1.79 5.84 -8.42
N SER A 200 -0.66 6.11 -7.74
CA SER A 200 0.67 6.18 -8.36
C SER A 200 1.06 4.85 -9.01
N HIS A 201 0.89 3.75 -8.29
CA HIS A 201 1.18 2.41 -8.82
C HIS A 201 0.25 2.03 -9.98
N LEU A 202 -1.05 2.30 -9.84
CA LEU A 202 -2.07 1.99 -10.84
C LEU A 202 -1.78 2.72 -12.16
N LYS A 203 -1.30 3.96 -12.10
CA LYS A 203 -0.92 4.73 -13.29
C LYS A 203 0.20 4.06 -14.09
N LYS A 204 1.17 3.44 -13.42
CA LYS A 204 2.33 2.80 -14.05
C LYS A 204 1.97 1.44 -14.63
N GLU A 205 1.37 0.58 -13.81
CA GLU A 205 1.19 -0.83 -14.14
C GLU A 205 -0.12 -1.10 -14.89
N TYR A 206 -1.16 -0.30 -14.63
CA TYR A 206 -2.49 -0.53 -15.20
C TYR A 206 -3.16 0.78 -15.68
N PRO A 207 -2.62 1.47 -16.71
CA PRO A 207 -3.15 2.76 -17.19
C PRO A 207 -4.64 2.74 -17.55
N PHE A 208 -5.17 1.61 -18.02
CA PHE A 208 -6.59 1.47 -18.34
C PHE A 208 -7.49 1.56 -17.10
N LEU A 209 -7.09 0.96 -15.98
CA LEU A 209 -7.80 1.05 -14.69
C LEU A 209 -7.64 2.46 -14.08
N TYR A 210 -6.48 3.08 -14.26
CA TYR A 210 -6.19 4.41 -13.75
C TYR A 210 -7.20 5.45 -14.22
N SER A 211 -7.56 5.46 -15.51
CA SER A 211 -8.55 6.40 -16.05
C SER A 211 -9.92 6.32 -15.35
N LEU A 212 -10.34 5.12 -14.94
CA LEU A 212 -11.58 4.92 -14.20
C LEU A 212 -11.44 5.37 -12.74
N ALA A 213 -10.30 5.09 -12.12
CA ALA A 213 -10.01 5.48 -10.74
C ALA A 213 -9.96 7.01 -10.57
N VAL A 214 -9.39 7.74 -11.56
CA VAL A 214 -9.40 9.22 -11.59
C VAL A 214 -10.83 9.76 -11.62
N ARG A 215 -11.74 9.17 -12.41
CA ARG A 215 -13.16 9.58 -12.43
C ARG A 215 -13.88 9.32 -11.11
N LYS A 216 -13.44 8.31 -10.36
CA LYS A 216 -13.96 7.96 -9.03
C LYS A 216 -13.21 8.67 -7.90
N ASN A 217 -12.31 9.62 -8.19
CA ASN A 217 -11.51 10.32 -7.19
C ASN A 217 -12.40 10.93 -6.08
N PRO A 218 -12.18 10.56 -4.80
CA PRO A 218 -12.98 11.06 -3.67
C PRO A 218 -12.80 12.57 -3.40
N PHE A 219 -11.81 13.22 -4.01
CA PHE A 219 -11.50 14.64 -3.86
C PHE A 219 -11.88 15.49 -5.08
N SER A 220 -12.50 14.90 -6.10
CA SER A 220 -12.90 15.63 -7.32
C SER A 220 -14.00 16.68 -7.04
N ASN A 221 -14.11 17.70 -7.90
CA ASN A 221 -15.16 18.72 -7.81
C ASN A 221 -16.59 18.15 -7.75
N LYS A 222 -16.82 16.98 -8.34
CA LYS A 222 -18.11 16.27 -8.22
C LYS A 222 -18.33 15.76 -6.80
N ALA A 223 -17.32 15.14 -6.20
CA ALA A 223 -17.39 14.68 -4.81
C ALA A 223 -17.49 15.86 -3.82
N LEU A 224 -16.85 16.99 -4.12
CA LEU A 224 -16.99 18.24 -3.36
C LEU A 224 -18.42 18.81 -3.39
N ALA A 225 -19.17 18.61 -4.48
CA ALA A 225 -20.57 19.03 -4.57
C ALA A 225 -21.50 18.11 -3.76
N GLU A 226 -21.20 16.80 -3.72
CA GLU A 226 -21.94 15.82 -2.91
C GLU A 226 -21.74 16.04 -1.41
N ASN A 227 -20.51 16.37 -0.97
CA ASN A 227 -20.21 16.72 0.43
C ASN A 227 -20.83 18.06 0.91
N LYS A 228 -21.33 18.92 0.01
CA LYS A 228 -22.04 20.16 0.38
C LYS A 228 -23.54 19.98 0.61
N LEU A 229 -24.09 18.82 0.22
CA LEU A 229 -25.53 18.53 0.25
C LEU A 229 -25.93 17.60 1.42
N LEU A 230 -24.96 17.17 2.22
CA LEU A 230 -25.13 16.40 3.47
C LEU A 230 -24.87 17.31 4.66
#